data_AF-A0AA48HPN7-F1
#
_entry.id   AF-A0AA48HPN7-F1
#
_cell.length_a   1.000
_cell.length_b   1.000
_cell.length_c   1.000
_cell.angle_alpha   90.00
_cell.angle_beta   90.00
_cell.angle_gamma   90.00
#
_symmetry.space_group_name_H-M   'P 1'
#
loop_
_entity.id
_entity.type
_entity.pdbx_description
1 polymer ?
#
loop_
_entity_poly.entity_id
_entity_poly.type
_entity_poly.pdbx_seq_one_letter_code
_entity_poly.pdbx_strand_id
1 'polypeptide(L)'
;MVFNVMHNNKGTLTLIGGAEDRNSNSGVLRNLVDKTKARYVAVVPTASMYGYELGDEYKDTFRRLGVEKIEILDIKERRDTENERFLEIAKEADLIFFTGGDQVKLAHVFLHTELLKIIKNRHFLSGLHLAGTSAGAMVMSDPLIYEGDGKDFQKGAVFFEPGFGITASTTVDTHFMERGRIPRICAFLASGYSKRGIGVGEDTAAFITPDDKLEVFGSGIVVMFNADKMRYSNFHNIKEDELIDMDNVAMSFLVHGSRFDMSKWAQIKPSKRKKIIAAS
;
A
#
# COMPACT_ATOMS: atom_id res chain seq x y z
N MET A 1 11.77 28.51 10.52
CA MET A 1 11.31 28.43 9.12
C MET A 1 12.14 27.39 8.38
N VAL A 2 12.05 26.10 8.75
CA VAL A 2 12.81 25.00 8.10
C VAL A 2 12.01 23.69 8.23
N PHE A 3 10.92 23.54 7.49
CA PHE A 3 10.23 22.24 7.34
C PHE A 3 9.63 22.03 5.94
N ASN A 4 9.79 22.98 5.02
CA ASN A 4 9.04 23.00 3.75
C ASN A 4 9.84 22.53 2.52
N VAL A 5 11.05 21.97 2.69
CA VAL A 5 11.95 21.62 1.57
C VAL A 5 12.08 20.11 1.34
N MET A 6 11.63 19.25 2.27
CA MET A 6 11.84 17.79 2.12
C MET A 6 10.81 17.05 1.25
N HIS A 7 9.72 17.69 0.82
CA HIS A 7 8.69 16.98 0.02
C HIS A 7 9.01 16.94 -1.48
N ASN A 8 9.99 17.72 -1.96
CA ASN A 8 10.17 17.91 -3.39
C ASN A 8 10.81 16.69 -4.11
N ASN A 9 11.39 15.76 -3.35
CA ASN A 9 12.08 14.58 -3.89
C ASN A 9 11.53 13.24 -3.36
N LYS A 10 10.44 13.21 -2.59
CA LYS A 10 9.81 11.94 -2.21
C LYS A 10 9.07 11.37 -3.43
N GLY A 11 9.17 10.08 -3.69
CA GLY A 11 8.40 9.41 -4.73
C GLY A 11 6.96 9.13 -4.30
N THR A 12 6.09 8.79 -5.25
CA THR A 12 4.71 8.37 -4.95
C THR A 12 4.68 6.95 -4.40
N LEU A 13 3.63 6.63 -3.64
CA LEU A 13 3.33 5.27 -3.20
C LEU A 13 1.96 4.85 -3.73
N THR A 14 1.85 3.65 -4.32
CA THR A 14 0.58 3.11 -4.79
C THR A 14 0.28 1.78 -4.10
N LEU A 15 -0.81 1.75 -3.33
CA LEU A 15 -1.29 0.54 -2.64
C LEU A 15 -2.45 -0.05 -3.45
N ILE A 16 -2.27 -1.24 -4.01
CA ILE A 16 -3.27 -1.92 -4.83
C ILE A 16 -3.85 -3.09 -4.04
N GLY A 17 -5.18 -3.21 -4.04
CA GLY A 17 -5.88 -4.18 -3.22
C GLY A 17 -5.82 -5.64 -3.70
N GLY A 18 -5.11 -5.94 -4.78
CA GLY A 18 -5.07 -7.28 -5.37
C GLY A 18 -6.07 -7.46 -6.50
N ALA A 19 -5.89 -8.55 -7.26
CA ALA A 19 -6.73 -8.95 -8.39
C ALA A 19 -6.96 -7.83 -9.42
N GLU A 20 -6.01 -6.92 -9.58
CA GLU A 20 -6.13 -5.83 -10.54
C GLU A 20 -6.11 -6.34 -11.98
N ASP A 21 -6.79 -5.60 -12.86
CA ASP A 21 -6.79 -5.93 -14.28
C ASP A 21 -5.38 -5.76 -14.88
N ARG A 22 -4.87 -6.87 -15.41
CA ARG A 22 -3.56 -6.97 -16.05
C ARG A 22 -3.65 -7.14 -17.56
N ASN A 23 -4.85 -7.19 -18.13
CA ASN A 23 -5.06 -7.49 -19.55
C ASN A 23 -5.52 -6.27 -20.35
N SER A 24 -6.28 -5.35 -19.74
CA SER A 24 -6.66 -4.12 -20.44
C SER A 24 -5.52 -3.11 -20.51
N ASN A 25 -5.74 -2.08 -21.35
CA ASN A 25 -4.91 -0.88 -21.43
C ASN A 25 -5.51 0.26 -20.60
N SER A 26 -6.32 -0.09 -19.59
CA SER A 26 -7.04 0.82 -18.70
C SER A 26 -6.91 0.35 -17.24
N GLY A 27 -7.67 0.96 -16.33
CA GLY A 27 -7.70 0.51 -14.93
C GLY A 27 -6.47 0.93 -14.11
N VAL A 28 -6.19 0.17 -13.04
CA VAL A 28 -5.23 0.55 -12.00
C VAL A 28 -3.80 0.68 -12.55
N LEU A 29 -3.32 -0.32 -13.29
CA LEU A 29 -1.93 -0.33 -13.77
C LEU A 29 -1.67 0.75 -14.83
N ARG A 30 -2.65 1.04 -15.70
CA ARG A 30 -2.55 2.18 -16.62
C ARG A 30 -2.43 3.49 -15.84
N ASN A 31 -3.31 3.72 -14.85
CA ASN A 31 -3.26 4.93 -14.03
C ASN A 31 -1.94 5.07 -13.27
N LEU A 32 -1.37 3.96 -12.79
CA LEU A 32 -0.05 3.93 -12.17
C LEU A 32 1.03 4.43 -13.14
N VAL A 33 1.11 3.86 -14.35
CA VAL A 33 2.10 4.25 -15.36
C VAL A 33 1.91 5.72 -15.78
N ASP A 34 0.67 6.15 -16.03
CA ASP A 34 0.40 7.52 -16.49
C ASP A 34 0.76 8.57 -15.43
N LYS A 35 0.51 8.28 -14.15
CA LYS A 35 0.77 9.22 -13.04
C LYS A 35 2.24 9.26 -12.63
N THR A 36 2.91 8.11 -12.65
CA THR A 36 4.34 8.02 -12.33
C THR A 36 5.22 8.43 -13.50
N LYS A 37 4.73 8.26 -14.74
CA LYS A 37 5.51 8.42 -15.97
C LYS A 37 6.81 7.58 -15.97
N ALA A 38 6.80 6.48 -15.22
CA ALA A 38 7.95 5.62 -15.08
C ALA A 38 8.33 5.01 -16.43
N ARG A 39 9.59 5.18 -16.83
CA ARG A 39 10.15 4.58 -18.06
C ARG A 39 10.96 3.35 -17.73
N TYR A 40 11.48 3.28 -16.51
CA TYR A 40 12.18 2.13 -15.96
C TYR A 40 11.45 1.54 -14.76
N VAL A 41 10.85 0.36 -14.97
CA VAL A 41 10.14 -0.40 -13.93
C VAL A 41 10.92 -1.63 -13.52
N ALA A 42 11.08 -1.83 -12.22
CA ALA A 42 11.59 -3.05 -11.63
C ALA A 42 10.45 -3.82 -10.98
N VAL A 43 10.24 -5.07 -11.38
CA VAL A 43 9.20 -5.96 -10.84
C VAL A 43 9.84 -6.91 -9.83
N VAL A 44 9.26 -6.99 -8.63
CA VAL A 44 9.71 -7.85 -7.52
C VAL A 44 8.64 -8.91 -7.24
N PRO A 45 8.77 -10.12 -7.81
CA PRO A 45 7.78 -11.17 -7.65
C PRO A 45 8.00 -12.09 -6.44
N THR A 46 8.88 -11.70 -5.50
CA THR A 46 9.35 -12.52 -4.36
C THR A 46 8.23 -13.11 -3.52
N ALA A 47 7.12 -12.38 -3.32
CA ALA A 47 6.00 -12.86 -2.52
C ALA A 47 5.34 -14.12 -3.12
N SER A 48 5.38 -14.30 -4.43
CA SER A 48 4.74 -15.42 -5.12
C SER A 48 5.54 -16.72 -4.97
N MET A 49 4.83 -17.85 -4.99
CA MET A 49 5.43 -19.18 -5.18
C MET A 49 5.76 -19.45 -6.66
N TYR A 50 5.12 -18.71 -7.57
CA TYR A 50 5.30 -18.76 -9.03
C TYR A 50 5.90 -17.43 -9.50
N GLY A 51 7.04 -17.05 -8.88
CA GLY A 51 7.61 -15.72 -9.06
C GLY A 51 8.09 -15.45 -10.49
N TYR A 52 8.56 -16.50 -11.18
CA TYR A 52 9.03 -16.40 -12.56
C TYR A 52 7.88 -16.05 -13.51
N GLU A 53 6.81 -16.85 -13.49
CA GLU A 53 5.64 -16.68 -14.34
C GLU A 53 4.94 -15.35 -14.06
N LEU A 54 4.74 -15.03 -12.77
CA LEU A 54 4.09 -13.79 -12.37
C LEU A 54 4.93 -12.56 -12.76
N GLY A 55 6.25 -12.65 -12.65
CA GLY A 55 7.18 -11.61 -13.09
C GLY A 55 7.05 -11.34 -14.59
N ASP A 56 7.00 -12.39 -15.40
CA ASP A 56 6.84 -12.28 -16.85
C ASP A 56 5.45 -11.72 -17.24
N GLU A 57 4.38 -12.12 -16.55
CA GLU A 57 3.04 -11.53 -16.75
C GLU A 57 3.01 -10.01 -16.51
N TYR A 58 3.63 -9.54 -15.42
CA TYR A 58 3.73 -8.09 -15.17
C TYR A 58 4.66 -7.40 -16.17
N LYS A 59 5.74 -8.06 -16.59
CA LYS A 59 6.64 -7.52 -17.61
C LYS A 59 5.93 -7.29 -18.93
N ASP A 60 5.12 -8.25 -19.38
CA ASP A 60 4.33 -8.11 -20.60
C ASP A 60 3.25 -7.04 -20.45
N THR A 61 2.64 -6.96 -19.27
CA THR A 61 1.67 -5.92 -18.93
C THR A 61 2.28 -4.52 -19.00
N PHE A 62 3.38 -4.27 -18.30
CA PHE A 62 4.06 -2.96 -18.32
C PHE A 62 4.60 -2.61 -19.72
N ARG A 63 5.08 -3.59 -20.49
CA ARG A 63 5.50 -3.38 -21.88
C ARG A 63 4.32 -2.91 -22.73
N ARG A 64 3.17 -3.56 -22.61
CA ARG A 64 1.94 -3.18 -23.32
C ARG A 64 1.44 -1.79 -22.92
N LEU A 65 1.65 -1.40 -21.67
CA LEU A 65 1.34 -0.06 -21.17
C LEU A 65 2.33 1.02 -21.61
N GLY A 66 3.44 0.64 -22.28
CA GLY A 66 4.39 1.57 -22.89
C GLY A 66 5.64 1.87 -22.07
N VAL A 67 5.94 1.05 -21.05
CA VAL A 67 7.19 1.19 -20.28
C VAL A 67 8.38 0.74 -21.13
N GLU A 68 9.42 1.58 -21.19
CA GLU A 68 10.59 1.38 -22.07
C GLU A 68 11.53 0.28 -21.57
N LYS A 69 11.85 0.29 -20.27
CA LYS A 69 12.78 -0.65 -19.64
C LYS A 69 12.10 -1.35 -18.48
N ILE A 70 12.14 -2.69 -18.49
CA ILE A 70 11.52 -3.51 -17.45
C ILE A 70 12.49 -4.61 -17.05
N GLU A 71 12.80 -4.67 -15.76
CA GLU A 71 13.67 -5.69 -15.17
C GLU A 71 12.90 -6.47 -14.10
N ILE A 72 13.14 -7.77 -14.02
CA ILE A 72 12.59 -8.64 -12.97
C ILE A 72 13.71 -8.87 -11.95
N LEU A 73 13.45 -8.55 -10.69
CA LEU A 73 14.32 -8.86 -9.57
C LEU A 73 13.88 -10.22 -9.01
N ASP A 74 14.38 -11.30 -9.61
CA ASP A 74 14.10 -12.69 -9.18
C ASP A 74 14.82 -13.03 -7.86
N ILE A 75 14.39 -12.37 -6.79
CA ILE A 75 14.88 -12.54 -5.41
C ILE A 75 14.03 -13.63 -4.77
N LYS A 76 14.62 -14.78 -4.46
CA LYS A 76 13.92 -15.94 -3.88
C LYS A 76 14.13 -16.01 -2.37
N GLU A 77 15.31 -15.61 -1.93
CA GLU A 77 15.71 -15.63 -0.53
C GLU A 77 16.58 -14.42 -0.18
N ARG A 78 16.86 -14.24 1.12
CA ARG A 78 17.58 -13.07 1.62
C ARG A 78 18.96 -12.86 0.97
N ARG A 79 19.72 -13.91 0.67
CA ARG A 79 21.06 -13.74 0.07
C ARG A 79 21.02 -13.08 -1.31
N ASP A 80 19.91 -13.23 -2.02
CA ASP A 80 19.76 -12.67 -3.38
C ASP A 80 19.65 -11.13 -3.33
N THR A 81 19.28 -10.54 -2.19
CA THR A 81 19.21 -9.08 -2.04
C THR A 81 20.58 -8.41 -2.12
N GLU A 82 21.66 -9.18 -1.93
CA GLU A 82 23.04 -8.70 -2.02
C GLU A 82 23.59 -8.77 -3.46
N ASN A 83 22.79 -9.24 -4.42
CA ASN A 83 23.17 -9.26 -5.83
C ASN A 83 23.42 -7.85 -6.35
N GLU A 84 24.66 -7.58 -6.79
CA GLU A 84 25.08 -6.25 -7.27
C GLU A 84 24.18 -5.70 -8.39
N ARG A 85 23.68 -6.56 -9.28
CA ARG A 85 22.76 -6.15 -10.35
C ARG A 85 21.44 -5.64 -9.76
N PHE A 86 20.89 -6.30 -8.74
CA PHE A 86 19.62 -5.87 -8.13
C PHE A 86 19.79 -4.57 -7.34
N LEU A 87 20.92 -4.41 -6.65
CA LEU A 87 21.27 -3.15 -5.99
C LEU A 87 21.37 -2.01 -7.01
N GLU A 88 21.98 -2.25 -8.17
CA GLU A 88 22.09 -1.24 -9.23
C GLU A 88 20.74 -0.92 -9.88
N ILE A 89 19.90 -1.92 -10.13
CA ILE A 89 18.54 -1.69 -10.61
C ILE A 89 17.74 -0.83 -9.62
N ALA A 90 17.84 -1.10 -8.32
CA ALA A 90 17.15 -0.32 -7.30
C ALA A 90 17.64 1.13 -7.20
N LYS A 91 18.90 1.41 -7.57
CA LYS A 91 19.43 2.77 -7.67
C LYS A 91 18.95 3.51 -8.91
N GLU A 92 18.60 2.82 -10.00
CA GLU A 92 18.32 3.47 -11.28
C GLU A 92 16.83 3.45 -11.68
N ALA A 93 16.03 2.54 -11.13
CA ALA A 93 14.62 2.43 -11.46
C ALA A 93 13.82 3.70 -11.09
N ASP A 94 12.80 4.00 -11.92
CA ASP A 94 11.81 5.06 -11.66
C ASP A 94 10.69 4.55 -10.75
N LEU A 95 10.35 3.26 -10.89
CA LEU A 95 9.30 2.58 -10.14
C LEU A 95 9.73 1.16 -9.78
N ILE A 96 9.55 0.78 -8.51
CA ILE A 96 9.60 -0.62 -8.07
C ILE A 96 8.19 -1.10 -7.76
N PHE A 97 7.78 -2.19 -8.42
CA PHE A 97 6.48 -2.84 -8.27
C PHE A 97 6.62 -4.19 -7.55
N PHE A 98 6.01 -4.31 -6.37
CA PHE A 98 5.98 -5.54 -5.58
C PHE A 98 4.69 -6.32 -5.83
N THR A 99 4.80 -7.57 -6.27
CA THR A 99 3.62 -8.38 -6.61
C THR A 99 2.91 -8.94 -5.37
N GLY A 100 1.75 -9.58 -5.60
CA GLY A 100 1.05 -10.36 -4.59
C GLY A 100 1.72 -11.71 -4.29
N GLY A 101 1.20 -12.40 -3.27
CA GLY A 101 1.70 -13.67 -2.77
C GLY A 101 1.66 -13.70 -1.25
N ASP A 102 2.78 -14.08 -0.62
CA ASP A 102 2.98 -14.10 0.83
C ASP A 102 3.76 -12.86 1.31
N GLN A 103 3.07 -12.02 2.09
CA GLN A 103 3.61 -10.81 2.71
C GLN A 103 4.66 -11.08 3.79
N VAL A 104 4.58 -12.21 4.51
CA VAL A 104 5.55 -12.60 5.55
C VAL A 104 6.86 -13.00 4.88
N LYS A 105 6.79 -13.82 3.82
CA LYS A 105 7.95 -14.14 2.98
C LYS A 105 8.62 -12.87 2.47
N LEU A 106 7.85 -11.94 1.92
CA LEU A 106 8.37 -10.69 1.38
C LEU A 106 9.06 -9.83 2.46
N ALA A 107 8.44 -9.69 3.64
CA ALA A 107 9.04 -8.99 4.77
C ALA A 107 10.36 -9.67 5.22
N HIS A 108 10.35 -10.98 5.43
CA HIS A 108 11.52 -11.74 5.88
C HIS A 108 12.71 -11.69 4.92
N VAL A 109 12.46 -11.68 3.61
CA VAL A 109 13.53 -11.59 2.61
C VAL A 109 14.19 -10.21 2.60
N PHE A 110 13.41 -9.13 2.71
CA PHE A 110 13.90 -7.77 2.49
C PHE A 110 14.29 -6.99 3.76
N LEU A 111 13.68 -7.29 4.91
CA LEU A 111 13.95 -6.53 6.14
C LEU A 111 15.42 -6.65 6.54
N HIS A 112 16.01 -5.52 6.94
CA HIS A 112 17.42 -5.42 7.35
C HIS A 112 18.44 -5.77 6.24
N THR A 113 18.08 -5.56 4.97
CA THR A 113 18.99 -5.71 3.81
C THR A 113 19.44 -4.35 3.28
N GLU A 114 20.60 -4.30 2.61
CA GLU A 114 21.05 -3.07 1.94
C GLU A 114 20.11 -2.69 0.80
N LEU A 115 19.54 -3.68 0.10
CA LEU A 115 18.57 -3.45 -0.97
C LEU A 115 17.35 -2.67 -0.46
N LEU A 116 16.70 -3.11 0.62
CA LEU A 116 15.54 -2.39 1.16
C LEU A 116 15.93 -0.98 1.65
N LYS A 117 17.13 -0.83 2.22
CA LYS A 117 17.65 0.48 2.63
C LYS A 117 17.84 1.42 1.43
N ILE A 118 18.39 0.94 0.31
CA ILE A 118 18.50 1.70 -0.94
C ILE A 118 17.10 2.11 -1.43
N ILE A 119 16.16 1.17 -1.47
CA ILE A 119 14.78 1.41 -1.91
C ILE A 119 14.12 2.50 -1.04
N LYS A 120 14.22 2.40 0.29
CA LYS A 120 13.68 3.40 1.21
C LYS A 120 14.33 4.77 1.00
N ASN A 121 15.66 4.83 0.94
CA ASN A 121 16.38 6.09 0.73
C ASN A 121 16.00 6.74 -0.59
N ARG A 122 15.97 5.97 -1.67
CA ARG A 122 15.54 6.43 -2.99
C ARG A 122 14.09 6.93 -2.98
N HIS A 123 13.19 6.23 -2.31
CA HIS A 123 11.80 6.63 -2.20
C HIS A 123 11.64 7.95 -1.45
N PHE A 124 12.28 8.10 -0.30
CA PHE A 124 12.11 9.30 0.53
C PHE A 124 12.93 10.50 0.05
N LEU A 125 14.05 10.29 -0.64
CA LEU A 125 15.03 11.35 -0.93
C LEU A 125 15.32 11.58 -2.41
N SER A 126 14.93 10.66 -3.30
CA SER A 126 15.39 10.65 -4.70
C SER A 126 14.32 10.24 -5.73
N GLY A 127 13.04 10.39 -5.38
CA GLY A 127 11.93 10.33 -6.33
C GLY A 127 11.46 8.95 -6.72
N LEU A 128 12.06 7.87 -6.21
CA LEU A 128 11.65 6.50 -6.58
C LEU A 128 10.20 6.24 -6.19
N HIS A 129 9.39 5.90 -7.19
CA HIS A 129 8.02 5.48 -6.99
C HIS A 129 7.97 4.05 -6.49
N LEU A 130 7.04 3.78 -5.57
CA LEU A 130 6.77 2.44 -5.08
C LEU A 130 5.32 2.09 -5.39
N ALA A 131 5.11 0.85 -5.81
CA ALA A 131 3.78 0.28 -5.93
C ALA A 131 3.79 -1.16 -5.43
N GLY A 132 2.68 -1.59 -4.87
CA GLY A 132 2.51 -2.99 -4.51
C GLY A 132 1.06 -3.42 -4.64
N THR A 133 0.84 -4.69 -4.95
CA THR A 133 -0.49 -5.29 -5.00
C THR A 133 -0.61 -6.44 -4.01
N SER A 134 -1.77 -6.55 -3.35
CA SER A 134 -2.02 -7.58 -2.34
C SER A 134 -0.91 -7.57 -1.26
N ALA A 135 -0.18 -8.67 -1.08
CA ALA A 135 0.99 -8.75 -0.20
C ALA A 135 2.00 -7.60 -0.38
N GLY A 136 2.29 -7.21 -1.64
CA GLY A 136 3.19 -6.11 -1.94
C GLY A 136 2.69 -4.75 -1.46
N ALA A 137 1.37 -4.55 -1.37
CA ALA A 137 0.81 -3.33 -0.78
C ALA A 137 0.86 -3.39 0.75
N MET A 138 0.54 -4.55 1.34
CA MET A 138 0.50 -4.74 2.78
C MET A 138 1.89 -4.52 3.41
N VAL A 139 2.95 -5.05 2.79
CA VAL A 139 4.33 -4.92 3.30
C VAL A 139 4.82 -3.47 3.34
N MET A 140 4.16 -2.53 2.64
CA MET A 140 4.49 -1.11 2.71
C MET A 140 4.21 -0.51 4.09
N SER A 141 3.37 -1.16 4.88
CA SER A 141 3.05 -0.75 6.24
C SER A 141 4.06 -1.22 7.27
N ASP A 142 3.99 -0.62 8.46
CA ASP A 142 4.59 -1.13 9.68
C ASP A 142 3.73 -0.62 10.86
N PRO A 143 3.01 -1.50 11.58
CA PRO A 143 3.04 -2.96 11.45
C PRO A 143 2.23 -3.55 10.28
N LEU A 144 2.71 -4.67 9.76
CA LEU A 144 2.11 -5.50 8.72
C LEU A 144 1.18 -6.54 9.36
N ILE A 145 -0.13 -6.46 9.11
CA ILE A 145 -1.07 -7.55 9.45
C ILE A 145 -0.86 -8.67 8.43
N TYR A 146 -0.57 -9.90 8.85
CA TYR A 146 -0.38 -11.01 7.91
C TYR A 146 -1.45 -12.09 8.00
N GLU A 147 -2.18 -12.19 9.11
CA GLU A 147 -3.20 -13.21 9.26
C GLU A 147 -4.34 -12.74 10.17
N GLY A 148 -5.51 -13.34 9.97
CA GLY A 148 -6.60 -13.31 10.94
C GLY A 148 -7.27 -14.67 10.94
N ASP A 149 -7.50 -15.27 12.10
CA ASP A 149 -8.03 -16.63 12.23
C ASP A 149 -9.55 -16.74 11.98
N GLY A 150 -10.18 -15.64 11.58
CA GLY A 150 -11.62 -15.54 11.32
C GLY A 150 -12.47 -15.30 12.57
N LYS A 151 -11.86 -15.21 13.76
CA LYS A 151 -12.56 -14.83 14.99
C LYS A 151 -12.56 -13.31 15.15
N ASP A 152 -13.45 -12.69 14.39
CA ASP A 152 -13.64 -11.25 14.37
C ASP A 152 -13.77 -10.64 15.79
N PHE A 153 -13.05 -9.54 16.03
CA PHE A 153 -13.03 -8.80 17.29
C PHE A 153 -12.59 -9.60 18.53
N GLN A 154 -11.92 -10.73 18.41
CA GLN A 154 -11.29 -11.39 19.55
C GLN A 154 -9.83 -10.95 19.74
N LYS A 155 -9.40 -10.83 20.99
CA LYS A 155 -7.98 -10.65 21.29
C LYS A 155 -7.20 -11.91 20.88
N GLY A 156 -6.07 -11.71 20.20
CA GLY A 156 -5.23 -12.79 19.67
C GLY A 156 -5.61 -13.27 18.28
N ALA A 157 -6.75 -12.83 17.73
CA ALA A 157 -7.23 -13.27 16.42
C ALA A 157 -6.51 -12.61 15.24
N VAL A 158 -5.70 -11.57 15.47
CA VAL A 158 -4.98 -10.82 14.43
C VAL A 158 -3.49 -10.91 14.66
N PHE A 159 -2.78 -11.41 13.66
CA PHE A 159 -1.33 -11.57 13.70
C PHE A 159 -0.65 -10.53 12.82
N PHE A 160 0.45 -9.98 13.32
CA PHE A 160 1.19 -8.93 12.67
C PHE A 160 2.70 -9.05 12.91
N GLU A 161 3.47 -8.50 11.98
CA GLU A 161 4.92 -8.45 12.00
C GLU A 161 5.43 -7.07 11.54
N PRO A 162 6.72 -6.76 11.69
CA PRO A 162 7.29 -5.59 11.04
C PRO A 162 7.14 -5.68 9.51
N GLY A 163 6.81 -4.57 8.87
CA GLY A 163 6.89 -4.42 7.41
C GLY A 163 7.93 -3.38 7.01
N PHE A 164 7.92 -2.93 5.76
CA PHE A 164 8.92 -1.99 5.24
C PHE A 164 8.83 -0.60 5.88
N GLY A 165 7.69 -0.25 6.46
CA GLY A 165 7.48 1.04 7.12
C GLY A 165 7.59 2.22 6.16
N ILE A 166 7.03 2.07 4.96
CA ILE A 166 6.89 3.17 3.98
C ILE A 166 5.70 4.06 4.37
N THR A 167 4.56 3.46 4.74
CA THR A 167 3.41 4.19 5.31
C THR A 167 3.57 4.31 6.81
N ALA A 168 4.39 5.26 7.25
CA ALA A 168 4.70 5.47 8.66
C ALA A 168 3.46 5.43 9.56
N SER A 169 3.44 4.49 10.51
CA SER A 169 2.41 4.30 11.54
C SER A 169 0.98 4.06 11.02
N THR A 170 0.82 3.65 9.76
CA THR A 170 -0.48 3.31 9.16
C THR A 170 -0.43 1.88 8.66
N THR A 171 -1.30 1.02 9.20
CA THR A 171 -1.41 -0.35 8.72
C THR A 171 -2.16 -0.41 7.38
N VAL A 172 -1.82 -1.36 6.53
CA VAL A 172 -2.43 -1.54 5.21
C VAL A 172 -2.97 -2.95 5.07
N ASP A 173 -4.16 -3.05 4.52
CA ASP A 173 -4.83 -4.29 4.21
C ASP A 173 -5.41 -4.27 2.78
N THR A 174 -5.50 -5.44 2.16
CA THR A 174 -5.91 -5.66 0.76
C THR A 174 -7.03 -6.68 0.66
N HIS A 175 -7.60 -6.89 -0.54
CA HIS A 175 -8.79 -7.71 -0.77
C HIS A 175 -9.92 -7.36 0.23
N PHE A 176 -10.01 -6.08 0.56
CA PHE A 176 -10.46 -5.67 1.88
C PHE A 176 -11.96 -5.92 2.10
N MET A 177 -12.79 -5.47 1.15
CA MET A 177 -14.24 -5.68 1.23
C MET A 177 -14.60 -7.11 0.85
N GLU A 178 -13.88 -7.67 -0.12
CA GLU A 178 -14.11 -8.98 -0.71
C GLU A 178 -13.92 -10.09 0.32
N ARG A 179 -12.99 -9.90 1.27
CA ARG A 179 -12.73 -10.84 2.37
C ARG A 179 -13.28 -10.38 3.72
N GLY A 180 -14.14 -9.35 3.74
CA GLY A 180 -14.80 -8.88 4.97
C GLY A 180 -13.83 -8.42 6.07
N ARG A 181 -12.73 -7.73 5.73
CA ARG A 181 -11.60 -7.47 6.63
C ARG A 181 -11.72 -6.23 7.53
N ILE A 182 -12.90 -5.61 7.62
CA ILE A 182 -13.18 -4.52 8.57
C ILE A 182 -12.91 -4.96 10.02
N PRO A 183 -13.42 -6.11 10.50
CA PRO A 183 -13.25 -6.52 11.89
C PRO A 183 -11.79 -6.68 12.29
N ARG A 184 -10.96 -7.28 11.43
CA ARG A 184 -9.54 -7.49 11.76
C ARG A 184 -8.73 -6.20 11.83
N ILE A 185 -8.97 -5.23 10.94
CA ILE A 185 -8.34 -3.90 11.09
C ILE A 185 -8.80 -3.24 12.39
N CYS A 186 -10.11 -3.25 12.71
CA CYS A 186 -10.61 -2.64 13.93
C CYS A 186 -10.02 -3.29 15.19
N ALA A 187 -10.00 -4.63 15.25
CA ALA A 187 -9.36 -5.39 16.31
C ALA A 187 -7.87 -5.05 16.46
N PHE A 188 -7.16 -4.92 15.33
CA PHE A 188 -5.77 -4.48 15.35
C PHE A 188 -5.61 -3.05 15.88
N LEU A 189 -6.45 -2.10 15.47
CA LEU A 189 -6.41 -0.73 15.98
C LEU A 189 -6.71 -0.66 17.49
N ALA A 190 -7.55 -1.56 18.00
CA ALA A 190 -7.84 -1.67 19.43
C ALA A 190 -6.60 -1.97 20.28
N SER A 191 -5.57 -2.61 19.70
CA SER A 191 -4.29 -2.92 20.36
C SER A 191 -3.39 -1.70 20.60
N GLY A 192 -3.62 -0.61 19.86
CA GLY A 192 -2.79 0.59 19.91
C GLY A 192 -1.47 0.52 19.14
N TYR A 193 -1.10 -0.62 18.53
CA TYR A 193 0.12 -0.73 17.71
C TYR A 193 0.07 0.15 16.44
N SER A 194 -1.13 0.43 15.95
CA SER A 194 -1.37 1.51 14.99
C SER A 194 -2.66 2.24 15.36
N LYS A 195 -2.72 3.52 15.02
CA LYS A 195 -3.93 4.35 15.19
C LYS A 195 -4.69 4.56 13.88
N ARG A 196 -4.12 4.14 12.76
CA ARG A 196 -4.63 4.45 11.41
C ARG A 196 -4.50 3.24 10.51
N GLY A 197 -5.50 3.03 9.66
CA GLY A 197 -5.53 1.91 8.74
C GLY A 197 -6.03 2.31 7.36
N ILE A 198 -5.57 1.59 6.34
CA ILE A 198 -6.04 1.71 4.96
C ILE A 198 -6.43 0.31 4.49
N GLY A 199 -7.72 0.09 4.24
CA GLY A 199 -8.22 -1.11 3.58
C GLY A 199 -8.44 -0.82 2.09
N VAL A 200 -7.81 -1.59 1.20
CA VAL A 200 -7.93 -1.42 -0.25
C VAL A 200 -8.65 -2.64 -0.85
N GLY A 201 -9.77 -2.41 -1.52
CA GLY A 201 -10.53 -3.45 -2.24
C GLY A 201 -9.85 -3.93 -3.52
N GLU A 202 -10.30 -5.05 -4.05
CA GLU A 202 -9.77 -5.61 -5.31
C GLU A 202 -9.94 -4.64 -6.49
N ASP A 203 -9.05 -4.75 -7.48
CA ASP A 203 -8.94 -3.87 -8.67
C ASP A 203 -9.09 -2.37 -8.32
N THR A 204 -8.50 -1.99 -7.18
CA THR A 204 -8.55 -0.62 -6.64
C THR A 204 -7.17 -0.22 -6.14
N ALA A 205 -6.84 1.05 -6.28
CA ALA A 205 -5.60 1.61 -5.78
C ALA A 205 -5.81 2.88 -4.96
N ALA A 206 -5.07 2.98 -3.86
CA ALA A 206 -4.78 4.21 -3.16
C ALA A 206 -3.43 4.76 -3.64
N PHE A 207 -3.47 5.84 -4.42
CA PHE A 207 -2.27 6.52 -4.92
C PHE A 207 -1.94 7.71 -4.04
N ILE A 208 -0.79 7.68 -3.39
CA ILE A 208 -0.34 8.63 -2.39
C ILE A 208 0.79 9.47 -2.98
N THR A 209 0.56 10.77 -3.04
CA THR A 209 1.52 11.76 -3.54
C THR A 209 2.57 12.13 -2.48
N PRO A 210 3.66 12.80 -2.86
CA PRO A 210 4.71 13.22 -1.92
C PRO A 210 4.22 14.13 -0.79
N ASP A 211 3.13 14.87 -0.99
CA ASP A 211 2.46 15.74 -0.01
C ASP A 211 1.31 15.06 0.75
N ASP A 212 1.37 13.71 0.82
CA ASP A 212 0.45 12.85 1.55
C ASP A 212 -1.03 13.06 1.17
N LYS A 213 -1.28 13.32 -0.13
CA LYS A 213 -2.63 13.29 -0.70
C LYS A 213 -2.85 11.94 -1.35
N LEU A 214 -3.92 11.29 -0.94
CA LEU A 214 -4.39 10.05 -1.51
C LEU A 214 -5.46 10.35 -2.57
N GLU A 215 -5.36 9.70 -3.72
CA GLU A 215 -6.39 9.66 -4.75
C GLU A 215 -6.72 8.19 -5.06
N VAL A 216 -8.01 7.88 -5.21
CA VAL A 216 -8.47 6.51 -5.46
C VAL A 216 -8.68 6.26 -6.95
N PHE A 217 -8.19 5.13 -7.45
CA PHE A 217 -8.47 4.62 -8.81
C PHE A 217 -8.96 3.18 -8.77
N GLY A 218 -9.53 2.70 -9.87
CA GLY A 218 -10.08 1.34 -9.97
C GLY A 218 -11.58 1.27 -9.70
N SER A 219 -12.10 0.05 -9.54
CA SER A 219 -13.53 -0.26 -9.53
C SER A 219 -14.14 -0.47 -8.15
N GLY A 220 -13.31 -0.76 -7.14
CA GLY A 220 -13.75 -1.00 -5.76
C GLY A 220 -13.63 0.22 -4.86
N ILE A 221 -13.28 -0.03 -3.59
CA ILE A 221 -13.32 0.98 -2.53
C ILE A 221 -12.03 0.98 -1.70
N VAL A 222 -11.66 2.16 -1.22
CA VAL A 222 -10.64 2.35 -0.19
C VAL A 222 -11.32 2.81 1.09
N VAL A 223 -11.01 2.16 2.21
CA VAL A 223 -11.55 2.49 3.53
C VAL A 223 -10.42 3.02 4.41
N MET A 224 -10.56 4.27 4.86
CA MET A 224 -9.62 4.92 5.77
C MET A 224 -10.11 4.80 7.20
N PHE A 225 -9.29 4.29 8.11
CA PHE A 225 -9.61 4.10 9.53
C PHE A 225 -8.86 5.08 10.42
N ASN A 226 -9.54 5.67 11.40
CA ASN A 226 -8.93 6.55 12.40
C ASN A 226 -9.36 6.17 13.82
N ALA A 227 -8.41 5.74 14.62
CA ALA A 227 -8.53 5.49 16.05
C ALA A 227 -7.82 6.56 16.92
N ASP A 228 -7.36 7.68 16.35
CA ASP A 228 -6.71 8.79 17.10
C ASP A 228 -7.63 9.36 18.19
N LYS A 229 -8.95 9.29 17.98
CA LYS A 229 -9.98 9.75 18.93
C LYS A 229 -10.72 8.60 19.61
N MET A 230 -10.21 7.37 19.54
CA MET A 230 -10.82 6.22 20.22
C MET A 230 -10.99 6.56 21.71
N ARG A 231 -12.22 6.47 22.22
CA ARG A 231 -12.57 6.89 23.59
C ARG A 231 -12.35 5.78 24.59
N TYR A 232 -12.55 4.55 24.16
CA TYR A 232 -12.45 3.36 24.99
C TYR A 232 -12.00 2.16 24.15
N SER A 233 -11.21 1.28 24.77
CA SER A 233 -10.91 -0.07 24.30
C SER A 233 -10.67 -0.94 25.53
N ASN A 234 -11.28 -2.12 25.59
CA ASN A 234 -11.02 -3.09 26.67
C ASN A 234 -9.77 -3.97 26.40
N PHE A 235 -9.09 -3.81 25.26
CA PHE A 235 -8.06 -4.74 24.75
C PHE A 235 -6.96 -5.11 25.76
N HIS A 236 -6.49 -4.14 26.55
CA HIS A 236 -5.43 -4.38 27.54
C HIS A 236 -5.93 -5.00 28.85
N ASN A 237 -7.24 -5.10 29.04
CA ASN A 237 -7.88 -5.61 30.26
C ASN A 237 -8.50 -7.00 30.10
N ILE A 238 -8.57 -7.50 28.86
CA ILE A 238 -9.14 -8.81 28.52
C ILE A 238 -8.06 -9.86 28.22
N LYS A 239 -8.42 -11.13 28.34
CA LYS A 239 -7.58 -12.29 27.98
C LYS A 239 -7.67 -12.57 26.48
N GLU A 240 -6.81 -13.47 26.00
CA GLU A 240 -6.93 -14.03 24.65
C GLU A 240 -8.31 -14.69 24.45
N ASP A 241 -8.79 -14.70 23.20
CA ASP A 241 -10.12 -15.19 22.77
C ASP A 241 -11.34 -14.42 23.35
N GLU A 242 -11.16 -13.47 24.26
CA GLU A 242 -12.24 -12.59 24.73
C GLU A 242 -12.58 -11.49 23.71
N LEU A 243 -13.84 -11.04 23.71
CA LEU A 243 -14.33 -10.02 22.79
C LEU A 243 -13.80 -8.62 23.12
N ILE A 244 -13.37 -7.93 22.07
CA ILE A 244 -12.93 -6.55 22.10
C ILE A 244 -14.15 -5.64 22.07
N ASP A 245 -14.25 -4.78 23.09
CA ASP A 245 -15.13 -3.62 23.12
C ASP A 245 -14.28 -2.38 22.81
N MET A 246 -14.74 -1.56 21.87
CA MET A 246 -14.06 -0.34 21.48
C MET A 246 -15.06 0.73 21.04
N ASP A 247 -14.75 1.99 21.34
CA ASP A 247 -15.62 3.12 21.06
C ASP A 247 -14.90 4.22 20.29
N ASN A 248 -15.58 4.78 19.28
CA ASN A 248 -15.16 5.93 18.48
C ASN A 248 -14.02 5.69 17.48
N VAL A 249 -14.09 4.60 16.71
CA VAL A 249 -13.29 4.42 15.49
C VAL A 249 -14.01 5.08 14.30
N ALA A 250 -13.36 6.04 13.65
CA ALA A 250 -13.93 6.69 12.47
C ALA A 250 -13.50 5.97 11.18
N MET A 251 -14.42 5.84 10.23
CA MET A 251 -14.18 5.27 8.92
C MET A 251 -14.56 6.28 7.82
N SER A 252 -13.76 6.35 6.75
CA SER A 252 -14.11 7.06 5.51
C SER A 252 -14.06 6.11 4.34
N PHE A 253 -15.11 6.07 3.54
CA PHE A 253 -15.26 5.19 2.38
C PHE A 253 -15.03 6.01 1.10
N LEU A 254 -14.03 5.63 0.33
CA LEU A 254 -13.53 6.38 -0.82
C LEU A 254 -13.63 5.52 -2.08
N VAL A 255 -14.28 6.05 -3.11
CA VAL A 255 -14.40 5.41 -4.44
C VAL A 255 -13.52 6.12 -5.46
N HIS A 256 -13.43 5.58 -6.68
CA HIS A 256 -12.74 6.21 -7.81
C HIS A 256 -12.88 7.75 -7.86
N GLY A 257 -11.75 8.44 -8.01
CA GLY A 257 -11.67 9.90 -8.07
C GLY A 257 -11.81 10.62 -6.72
N SER A 258 -12.13 9.91 -5.64
CA SER A 258 -12.10 10.48 -4.29
C SER A 258 -10.69 10.87 -3.91
N ARG A 259 -10.56 11.99 -3.18
CA ARG A 259 -9.27 12.49 -2.68
C ARG A 259 -9.31 12.60 -1.15
N PHE A 260 -8.18 12.35 -0.52
CA PHE A 260 -8.05 12.34 0.94
C PHE A 260 -6.71 12.94 1.36
N ASP A 261 -6.73 13.79 2.37
CA ASP A 261 -5.53 14.39 2.96
C ASP A 261 -5.09 13.54 4.16
N MET A 262 -4.05 12.72 4.00
CA MET A 262 -3.60 11.81 5.05
C MET A 262 -2.95 12.54 6.23
N SER A 263 -2.37 13.72 6.00
CA SER A 263 -1.79 14.55 7.07
C SER A 263 -2.88 15.05 8.04
N LYS A 264 -4.06 15.39 7.50
CA LYS A 264 -5.23 15.83 8.27
C LYS A 264 -6.20 14.70 8.61
N TRP A 265 -5.97 13.53 8.03
CA TRP A 265 -6.87 12.39 8.02
C TRP A 265 -8.32 12.76 7.67
N ALA A 266 -8.49 13.48 6.55
CA ALA A 266 -9.80 13.97 6.13
C ALA A 266 -9.99 13.94 4.61
N GLN A 267 -11.22 13.63 4.18
CA GLN A 267 -11.57 13.66 2.76
C GLN A 267 -11.49 15.09 2.19
N ILE A 268 -10.88 15.22 1.01
CA ILE A 268 -10.81 16.47 0.27
C ILE A 268 -12.07 16.57 -0.56
N LYS A 269 -13.00 17.43 -0.15
CA LYS A 269 -14.23 17.65 -0.90
C LYS A 269 -13.90 18.34 -2.22
N PRO A 270 -14.52 17.94 -3.35
CA PRO A 270 -14.42 18.69 -4.59
C PRO A 270 -14.84 20.13 -4.32
N SER A 271 -14.12 21.11 -4.89
CA SER A 271 -14.62 22.47 -4.91
C SER A 271 -15.97 22.45 -5.61
N LYS A 272 -17.01 23.04 -4.98
CA LYS A 272 -18.34 23.12 -5.60
C LYS A 272 -18.17 23.67 -7.02
N ARG A 273 -18.57 22.91 -8.05
CA ARG A 273 -18.63 23.41 -9.42
C ARG A 273 -19.35 24.77 -9.35
N LYS A 274 -18.69 25.85 -9.77
CA LYS A 274 -19.40 27.12 -10.02
C LYS A 274 -20.53 26.75 -10.98
N LYS A 275 -21.78 26.95 -10.58
CA LYS A 275 -22.92 26.85 -11.49
C LYS A 275 -22.57 27.74 -12.68
N ILE A 276 -22.40 27.13 -13.85
CA ILE A 276 -22.41 27.88 -15.10
C ILE A 276 -23.83 28.44 -15.16
N ILE A 277 -23.97 29.71 -14.83
CA ILE A 277 -25.20 30.45 -15.13
C ILE A 277 -25.20 30.53 -16.64
N ALA A 278 -26.01 29.68 -17.28
CA ALA A 278 -26.35 29.87 -18.67
C ALA A 278 -27.02 31.25 -18.75
N ALA A 279 -26.37 32.20 -19.40
CA ALA A 279 -27.00 33.45 -19.80
C ALA A 279 -28.08 33.08 -20.83
N SER A 280 -29.33 33.35 -20.48
CA SER A 280 -30.49 33.37 -21.38
C SER A 280 -30.51 34.64 -22.22
#